data_AF-A0A1H0YVW5-F1
#
_entry.id   AF-A0A1H0YVW5-F1
#
_cell.length_a   1.000
_cell.length_b   1.000
_cell.length_c   1.000
_cell.angle_alpha   90.00
_cell.angle_beta   90.00
_cell.angle_gamma   90.00
#
_symmetry.space_group_name_H-M   'P 1'
#
loop_
_entity.id
_entity.type
_entity.pdbx_description
1 polymer ?
#
loop_
_entity_poly.entity_id
_entity_poly.type
_entity_poly.pdbx_seq_one_letter_code
_entity_poly.pdbx_strand_id
1 'polypeptide(L)'
;MDSTKEERVEIINKIIKNIGSVGRKFFYYEPDGQYGYFKIINNRIYYVDEYTKDVLYAYSYKHLEKGFSHGGTLNALVLDFSEFIRTGKYTNGNNGYSGLYCTHWGYSVGMMQEVQKYAKQLGYLKEGAE
;
A
#
# COMPACT_ATOMS: atom_id res chain seq x y z
N MET A 1 -6.27 -20.24 2.81
CA MET A 1 -6.99 -19.81 1.59
C MET A 1 -5.96 -19.21 0.66
N ASP A 2 -5.61 -19.92 -0.41
CA ASP A 2 -4.75 -19.38 -1.45
C ASP A 2 -5.57 -18.38 -2.28
N SER A 3 -5.54 -17.11 -1.88
CA SER A 3 -6.16 -16.03 -2.65
C SER A 3 -5.48 -15.90 -4.02
N THR A 4 -6.19 -15.39 -5.00
CA THR A 4 -5.63 -15.03 -6.32
C THR A 4 -4.86 -13.70 -6.24
N LYS A 5 -4.09 -13.36 -7.28
CA LYS A 5 -3.40 -12.06 -7.33
C LYS A 5 -4.41 -10.92 -7.41
N GLU A 6 -5.48 -11.13 -8.14
CA GLU A 6 -6.59 -10.20 -8.36
C GLU A 6 -7.27 -9.87 -7.02
N GLU A 7 -7.64 -10.87 -6.23
CA GLU A 7 -8.22 -10.67 -4.89
C GLU A 7 -7.25 -9.90 -3.97
N ARG A 8 -5.94 -10.21 -4.02
CA ARG A 8 -4.95 -9.47 -3.24
C ARG A 8 -4.80 -8.02 -3.69
N VAL A 9 -4.89 -7.73 -4.99
CA VAL A 9 -4.93 -6.36 -5.50
C VAL A 9 -6.15 -5.62 -4.94
N GLU A 10 -7.32 -6.25 -4.92
CA GLU A 10 -8.52 -5.63 -4.34
C GLU A 10 -8.37 -5.35 -2.84
N ILE A 11 -7.79 -6.29 -2.08
CA ILE A 11 -7.46 -6.11 -0.66
C ILE A 11 -6.55 -4.90 -0.47
N ILE A 12 -5.44 -4.83 -1.19
CA ILE A 12 -4.49 -3.72 -1.07
C ILE A 12 -5.13 -2.39 -1.49
N ASN A 13 -5.93 -2.36 -2.56
CA ASN A 13 -6.61 -1.14 -2.99
C ASN A 13 -7.63 -0.64 -1.97
N LYS A 14 -8.28 -1.54 -1.22
CA LYS A 14 -9.14 -1.16 -0.08
C LYS A 14 -8.32 -0.54 1.06
N ILE A 15 -7.14 -1.11 1.36
CA ILE A 15 -6.24 -0.57 2.41
C ILE A 15 -5.72 0.82 2.01
N ILE A 16 -5.28 1.00 0.76
CA ILE A 16 -4.80 2.30 0.26
C ILE A 16 -5.90 3.37 0.38
N LYS A 17 -7.13 3.05 -0.01
CA LYS A 17 -8.28 3.96 0.16
C LYS A 17 -8.51 4.32 1.63
N ASN A 18 -8.44 3.35 2.54
CA ASN A 18 -8.56 3.62 3.97
C ASN A 18 -7.46 4.58 4.45
N ILE A 19 -6.20 4.33 4.08
CA ILE A 19 -5.06 5.22 4.39
C ILE A 19 -5.31 6.64 3.87
N GLY A 20 -5.82 6.78 2.66
CA GLY A 20 -6.13 8.07 2.03
C GLY A 20 -7.36 8.78 2.58
N SER A 21 -8.23 8.08 3.31
CA SER A 21 -9.40 8.68 3.95
C SER A 21 -9.15 9.23 5.35
N VAL A 22 -7.99 8.95 5.97
CA VAL A 22 -7.67 9.36 7.34
C VAL A 22 -6.36 10.15 7.41
N GLY A 23 -6.14 10.84 8.53
CA GLY A 23 -4.88 11.53 8.84
C GLY A 23 -4.45 12.51 7.75
N ARG A 24 -3.25 12.30 7.19
CA ARG A 24 -2.66 13.15 6.15
C ARG A 24 -3.18 12.86 4.73
N LYS A 25 -4.15 11.92 4.60
CA LYS A 25 -4.74 11.50 3.33
C LYS A 25 -3.69 11.01 2.33
N PHE A 26 -2.75 10.17 2.78
CA PHE A 26 -1.74 9.62 1.87
C PHE A 26 -2.39 8.81 0.74
N PHE A 27 -1.79 8.84 -0.45
CA PHE A 27 -2.33 8.21 -1.65
C PHE A 27 -3.66 8.79 -2.15
N TYR A 28 -4.06 9.99 -1.71
CA TYR A 28 -5.27 10.67 -2.19
C TYR A 28 -4.93 12.01 -2.84
N TYR A 29 -5.44 12.22 -4.06
CA TYR A 29 -5.30 13.48 -4.78
C TYR A 29 -6.61 14.26 -4.74
N GLU A 30 -6.64 15.34 -3.96
CA GLU A 30 -7.86 16.12 -3.72
C GLU A 30 -8.49 16.73 -4.98
N PRO A 31 -7.73 17.27 -5.96
CA PRO A 31 -8.32 17.93 -7.13
C PRO A 31 -9.22 17.04 -8.00
N ASP A 32 -8.98 15.73 -8.05
CA ASP A 32 -9.81 14.80 -8.83
C ASP A 32 -10.44 13.67 -8.01
N GLY A 33 -10.22 13.66 -6.70
CA GLY A 33 -10.77 12.68 -5.78
C GLY A 33 -10.24 11.26 -5.98
N GLN A 34 -9.12 11.09 -6.69
CA GLN A 34 -8.57 9.77 -6.99
C GLN A 34 -7.59 9.30 -5.92
N TYR A 35 -7.51 7.98 -5.79
CA TYR A 35 -6.55 7.31 -4.93
C TYR A 35 -5.50 6.60 -5.76
N GLY A 36 -4.31 6.42 -5.21
CA GLY A 36 -3.31 5.54 -5.77
C GLY A 36 -3.83 4.11 -5.73
N TYR A 37 -3.49 3.30 -6.72
CA TYR A 37 -4.01 1.93 -6.77
C TYR A 37 -3.10 0.98 -7.52
N PHE A 38 -3.20 -0.29 -7.17
CA PHE A 38 -2.56 -1.37 -7.88
C PHE A 38 -3.45 -1.90 -9.01
N LYS A 39 -2.80 -2.28 -10.11
CA LYS A 39 -3.41 -3.05 -11.20
C LYS A 39 -2.45 -4.10 -11.74
N ILE A 40 -3.02 -5.12 -12.35
CA ILE A 40 -2.27 -6.18 -13.02
C ILE A 40 -2.26 -5.89 -14.51
N ILE A 41 -1.06 -5.88 -15.12
CA ILE A 41 -0.89 -5.80 -16.58
C ILE A 41 0.03 -6.95 -16.97
N ASN A 42 -0.43 -7.84 -17.85
CA ASN A 42 0.34 -9.00 -18.33
C ASN A 42 0.97 -9.81 -17.18
N ASN A 43 0.19 -10.12 -16.14
CA ASN A 43 0.60 -10.86 -14.93
C ASN A 43 1.68 -10.17 -14.06
N ARG A 44 1.99 -8.90 -14.35
CA ARG A 44 2.90 -8.05 -13.58
C ARG A 44 2.11 -7.01 -12.78
N ILE A 45 2.66 -6.62 -11.64
CA ILE A 45 2.01 -5.72 -10.69
C ILE A 45 2.52 -4.30 -10.91
N TYR A 46 1.60 -3.38 -11.13
CA TYR A 46 1.88 -1.96 -11.31
C TYR A 46 1.13 -1.15 -10.26
N TYR A 47 1.77 -0.10 -9.80
CA TYR A 47 1.15 0.93 -8.97
C TYR A 47 0.89 2.16 -9.84
N VAL A 48 -0.32 2.70 -9.76
CA VAL A 48 -0.70 3.96 -10.40
C VAL A 48 -0.65 5.04 -9.34
N ASP A 49 0.24 6.01 -9.53
CA ASP A 49 0.40 7.15 -8.64
C ASP A 49 -0.75 8.13 -8.84
N GLU A 50 -1.37 8.58 -7.75
CA GLU A 50 -2.53 9.46 -7.83
C GLU A 50 -2.18 10.88 -8.24
N TYR A 51 -0.96 11.35 -8.00
CA TYR A 51 -0.56 12.71 -8.31
C TYR A 51 -0.04 12.80 -9.74
N THR A 52 0.95 11.99 -10.09
CA THR A 52 1.59 12.02 -11.42
C THR A 52 0.78 11.29 -12.49
N LYS A 53 -0.11 10.38 -12.07
CA LYS A 53 -0.84 9.45 -12.95
C LYS A 53 0.06 8.42 -13.66
N ASP A 54 1.32 8.33 -13.27
CA ASP A 54 2.27 7.39 -13.85
C ASP A 54 1.92 5.95 -13.48
N VAL A 55 2.16 5.03 -14.40
CA VAL A 55 1.99 3.58 -14.21
C VAL A 55 3.35 2.96 -13.91
N LEU A 56 3.62 2.76 -12.62
CA LEU A 56 4.93 2.38 -12.11
C LEU A 56 5.03 0.88 -11.90
N TYR A 57 6.10 0.25 -12.38
CA TYR A 57 6.31 -1.19 -12.17
C TYR A 57 6.71 -1.43 -10.71
N ALA A 58 5.80 -1.98 -9.91
CA ALA A 58 5.99 -2.11 -8.47
C ALA A 58 6.80 -3.37 -8.13
N TYR A 59 8.07 -3.42 -8.51
CA TYR A 59 8.93 -4.59 -8.22
C TYR A 59 10.13 -4.26 -7.34
N SER A 60 10.67 -3.06 -7.46
CA SER A 60 11.78 -2.60 -6.63
C SER A 60 11.83 -1.07 -6.62
N TYR A 61 12.55 -0.52 -5.65
CA TYR A 61 12.77 0.92 -5.49
C TYR A 61 13.13 1.63 -6.81
N LYS A 62 14.10 1.09 -7.55
CA LYS A 62 14.57 1.65 -8.84
C LYS A 62 13.44 1.87 -9.87
N HIS A 63 12.41 1.03 -9.85
CA HIS A 63 11.28 1.14 -10.78
C HIS A 63 10.24 2.17 -10.34
N LEU A 64 10.27 2.60 -9.08
CA LEU A 64 9.37 3.61 -8.52
C LEU A 64 10.03 5.00 -8.47
N GLU A 65 11.36 5.09 -8.45
CA GLU A 65 12.11 6.36 -8.32
C GLU A 65 11.72 7.44 -9.33
N LYS A 66 11.29 7.06 -10.54
CA LYS A 66 10.83 7.99 -11.57
C LYS A 66 9.31 7.94 -11.67
N GLY A 67 8.65 8.85 -10.98
CA GLY A 67 7.19 9.08 -11.10
C GLY A 67 6.39 8.84 -9.81
N PHE A 68 7.01 8.27 -8.76
CA PHE A 68 6.37 8.16 -7.45
C PHE A 68 6.41 9.50 -6.71
N SER A 69 5.25 10.03 -6.31
CA SER A 69 5.14 11.36 -5.71
C SER A 69 5.40 11.41 -4.20
N HIS A 70 5.48 10.25 -3.55
CA HIS A 70 5.63 10.15 -2.09
C HIS A 70 7.06 9.90 -1.62
N GLY A 71 7.29 10.09 -0.32
CA GLY A 71 8.57 9.82 0.33
C GLY A 71 8.90 8.33 0.51
N GLY A 72 10.15 8.06 0.93
CA GLY A 72 10.71 6.70 1.04
C GLY A 72 9.90 5.73 1.91
N THR A 73 9.25 6.21 2.99
CA THR A 73 8.38 5.38 3.83
C THR A 73 7.19 4.78 3.06
N LEU A 74 6.52 5.58 2.22
CA LEU A 74 5.40 5.09 1.43
C LEU A 74 5.86 4.26 0.23
N ASN A 75 7.07 4.54 -0.28
CA ASN A 75 7.70 3.70 -1.30
C ASN A 75 7.93 2.27 -0.77
N ALA A 76 8.52 2.16 0.43
CA ALA A 76 8.70 0.88 1.12
C ALA A 76 7.38 0.12 1.30
N LEU A 77 6.32 0.84 1.71
CA LEU A 77 5.00 0.25 1.88
C LEU A 77 4.41 -0.26 0.55
N VAL A 78 4.52 0.50 -0.53
CA VAL A 78 4.06 0.07 -1.88
C VAL A 78 4.80 -1.19 -2.32
N LEU A 79 6.09 -1.33 -1.99
CA LEU A 79 6.84 -2.54 -2.28
C LEU A 79 6.42 -3.73 -1.42
N ASP A 80 6.14 -3.53 -0.12
CA ASP A 80 5.57 -4.58 0.74
C ASP A 80 4.20 -5.02 0.19
N PHE A 81 3.32 -4.10 -0.18
CA PHE A 81 2.03 -4.42 -0.80
C PHE A 81 2.19 -5.22 -2.09
N SER A 82 3.13 -4.84 -2.95
CA SER A 82 3.41 -5.60 -4.17
C SER A 82 3.94 -7.01 -3.88
N GLU A 83 4.78 -7.18 -2.85
CA GLU A 83 5.28 -8.49 -2.44
C GLU A 83 4.14 -9.40 -1.95
N PHE A 84 3.23 -8.87 -1.12
CA PHE A 84 2.00 -9.55 -0.73
C PHE A 84 1.18 -9.97 -1.95
N ILE A 85 0.92 -9.05 -2.89
CA ILE A 85 0.14 -9.34 -4.10
C ILE A 85 0.80 -10.46 -4.91
N ARG A 86 2.13 -10.43 -5.10
CA ARG A 86 2.85 -11.42 -5.91
C ARG A 86 2.89 -12.80 -5.26
N THR A 87 3.07 -12.86 -3.94
CA THR A 87 3.45 -14.10 -3.24
C THR A 87 2.35 -14.68 -2.36
N GLY A 88 1.37 -13.88 -1.95
CA GLY A 88 0.37 -14.24 -0.94
C GLY A 88 0.92 -14.42 0.48
N LYS A 89 2.21 -14.18 0.69
CA LYS A 89 2.83 -14.26 2.02
C LYS A 89 2.57 -12.97 2.79
N TYR A 90 2.51 -13.06 4.11
CA TYR A 90 2.51 -11.87 4.96
C TYR A 90 3.80 -11.07 4.76
N THR A 91 3.67 -9.81 4.37
CA THR A 91 4.79 -8.90 4.13
C THR A 91 4.46 -7.57 4.78
N ASN A 92 5.27 -7.14 5.74
CA ASN A 92 5.12 -5.83 6.35
C ASN A 92 6.47 -5.38 6.92
N GLY A 93 6.99 -4.26 6.44
CA GLY A 93 8.29 -3.73 6.84
C GLY A 93 9.47 -4.47 6.21
N ASN A 94 9.26 -5.39 5.27
CA ASN A 94 10.33 -6.12 4.58
C ASN A 94 11.21 -5.17 3.76
N ASN A 95 10.60 -4.11 3.23
CA ASN A 95 11.27 -3.08 2.47
C ASN A 95 11.73 -1.89 3.34
N GLY A 96 11.63 -1.99 4.67
CA GLY A 96 12.04 -0.96 5.63
C GLY A 96 10.88 -0.16 6.23
N TYR A 97 11.22 0.78 7.11
CA TYR A 97 10.28 1.70 7.79
C TYR A 97 9.11 1.03 8.55
N SER A 98 9.19 -0.27 8.88
CA SER A 98 8.20 -1.02 9.66
C SER A 98 6.78 -1.13 9.04
N GLY A 99 6.60 -0.77 7.76
CA GLY A 99 5.33 -0.89 7.05
C GLY A 99 4.16 -0.15 7.75
N LEU A 100 3.04 -0.84 7.97
CA LEU A 100 1.87 -0.29 8.67
C LEU A 100 2.07 -0.11 10.18
N TYR A 101 3.15 -0.66 10.77
CA TYR A 101 3.53 -0.42 12.16
C TYR A 101 4.47 0.79 12.32
N CYS A 102 4.72 1.54 11.25
CA CYS A 102 5.50 2.76 11.29
C CYS A 102 4.84 3.85 12.16
N THR A 103 5.63 4.53 12.99
CA THR A 103 5.17 5.63 13.84
C THR A 103 5.37 7.01 13.20
N HIS A 104 6.04 7.10 12.04
CA HIS A 104 6.46 8.37 11.43
C HIS A 104 5.40 9.04 10.53
N TRP A 105 4.19 8.48 10.44
CA TRP A 105 3.17 8.94 9.49
C TRP A 105 2.51 10.26 9.93
N GLY A 106 2.75 10.69 11.17
CA GLY A 106 2.09 11.87 11.76
C GLY A 106 0.60 11.65 12.04
N TYR A 107 0.15 10.40 12.00
CA TYR A 107 -1.21 10.01 12.37
C TYR A 107 -1.30 9.90 13.89
N SER A 108 -2.49 10.12 14.44
CA SER A 108 -2.74 9.76 15.84
C SER A 108 -2.67 8.24 16.01
N VAL A 109 -2.43 7.79 17.24
CA VAL A 109 -2.42 6.35 17.57
C VAL A 109 -3.72 5.68 17.14
N GLY A 110 -4.87 6.32 17.40
CA GLY A 110 -6.18 5.80 17.00
C GLY A 110 -6.35 5.66 15.49
N MET A 111 -5.87 6.63 14.70
CA MET A 111 -5.92 6.55 13.23
C MET A 111 -5.05 5.42 12.69
N MET A 112 -3.83 5.24 13.21
CA MET A 112 -3.00 4.10 12.79
C MET A 112 -3.60 2.76 13.20
N GLN A 113 -4.17 2.67 14.40
CA GLN A 113 -4.87 1.46 14.85
C GLN A 113 -6.06 1.12 13.95
N GLU A 114 -6.78 2.11 13.43
CA GLU A 114 -7.85 1.89 12.46
C GLU A 114 -7.34 1.26 11.16
N VAL A 115 -6.28 1.84 10.57
CA VAL A 115 -5.65 1.30 9.35
C VAL A 115 -5.16 -0.13 9.59
N GLN A 116 -4.47 -0.38 10.70
CA GLN A 116 -3.93 -1.69 11.05
C GLN A 116 -5.05 -2.71 11.28
N LYS A 117 -6.12 -2.33 11.99
CA LYS A 117 -7.28 -3.19 12.22
C LYS A 117 -7.94 -3.57 10.89
N TYR A 118 -8.14 -2.61 10.00
CA TYR A 118 -8.75 -2.87 8.70
C TYR A 118 -7.85 -3.77 7.83
N ALA A 119 -6.53 -3.53 7.85
CA ALA A 119 -5.56 -4.37 7.16
C ALA A 119 -5.50 -5.81 7.71
N LYS A 120 -5.69 -6.01 9.02
CA LYS A 120 -5.85 -7.34 9.65
C LYS A 120 -7.15 -8.01 9.18
N GLN A 121 -8.27 -7.29 9.19
CA GLN A 121 -9.57 -7.82 8.73
C GLN A 121 -9.55 -8.26 7.26
N LEU A 122 -8.80 -7.55 6.42
CA LEU A 122 -8.64 -7.90 5.01
C LEU A 122 -7.55 -8.97 4.75
N GLY A 123 -6.88 -9.46 5.78
CA GLY A 123 -5.88 -10.53 5.68
C GLY A 123 -4.52 -10.12 5.13
N TYR A 124 -4.22 -8.81 5.09
CA TYR A 124 -2.87 -8.33 4.75
C TYR A 124 -1.90 -8.44 5.94
N LEU A 125 -2.37 -8.04 7.12
CA LEU A 125 -1.61 -8.23 8.37
C LEU A 125 -2.06 -9.50 9.08
N LYS A 126 -1.12 -10.16 9.75
CA LYS A 126 -1.41 -11.33 10.57
C LYS A 126 -2.19 -10.93 11.82
N GLU A 127 -3.20 -11.72 12.19
CA GLU A 127 -3.83 -11.60 13.50
C GLU A 127 -2.81 -11.85 14.62
N GLY A 128 -2.81 -10.98 15.64
CA GLY A 128 -1.86 -11.06 16.77
C GLY A 128 -0.43 -10.62 16.47
N ALA A 129 -0.13 -10.05 15.29
CA ALA A 129 1.10 -9.30 15.09
C ALA A 129 0.96 -7.92 15.75
N GLU A 130 1.91 -7.58 16.63
CA GLU A 130 2.09 -6.28 17.28
C GLU A 130 3.42 -5.66 16.87
#